data_AF-A0A094FDB6-F1
#
_entry.id   AF-A0A094FDB6-F1
#
_cell.length_a   1.000
_cell.length_b   1.000
_cell.length_c   1.000
_cell.angle_alpha   90.00
_cell.angle_beta   90.00
_cell.angle_gamma   90.00
#
_symmetry.space_group_name_H-M   'P 1'
#
loop_
_entity.id
_entity.type
_entity.pdbx_description
1 polymer ?
#
loop_
_entity_poly.entity_id
_entity_poly.type
_entity_poly.pdbx_seq_one_letter_code
_entity_poly.pdbx_strand_id
1 'polypeptide(L)'
;MPPPINPQAEEIAAAQAAHQVLIEKLDINHVPRPFRNHSWKPNQRRNKNIKTILGDTSRKEASSLMPTQDNSGAATPGGDESGATSTAGDSTPASSATDRRQPPNLAQASRNLSKLVLERNMNAKATTVGGGGAPGATYMNIESAPTLAHPKHYCDITGLVAPYTDPKTRLRYHNKEVFAVLRTLGQGVAEQYLEARGAHTILK
;
A
#
# COMPACT_ATOMS: atom_id res chain seq x y z
N MET A 1 -53.36 -32.95 -30.10
CA MET A 1 -53.67 -31.60 -29.59
C MET A 1 -52.36 -30.92 -29.21
N PRO A 2 -51.99 -29.77 -29.79
CA PRO A 2 -50.85 -29.01 -29.31
C PRO A 2 -51.14 -28.45 -27.90
N PRO A 3 -50.12 -28.32 -27.03
CA PRO A 3 -50.30 -27.81 -25.68
C PRO A 3 -50.71 -26.32 -25.69
N PRO A 4 -51.45 -25.86 -24.67
CA PRO A 4 -51.92 -24.48 -24.59
C PRO A 4 -50.75 -23.50 -24.46
N ILE A 5 -50.73 -22.49 -25.33
CA ILE A 5 -49.76 -21.40 -25.34
C ILE A 5 -50.02 -20.53 -24.11
N ASN A 6 -49.09 -20.51 -23.16
CA ASN A 6 -49.15 -19.63 -22.00
C ASN A 6 -48.54 -18.26 -22.40
N PRO A 7 -49.34 -17.20 -22.59
CA PRO A 7 -48.87 -15.91 -23.09
C PRO A 7 -47.84 -15.23 -22.16
N GLN A 8 -47.87 -15.54 -20.86
CA GLN A 8 -46.88 -15.02 -19.90
C GLN A 8 -45.49 -15.62 -20.11
N ALA A 9 -45.39 -16.86 -20.61
CA ALA A 9 -44.11 -17.49 -20.87
C ALA A 9 -43.38 -16.87 -22.07
N GLU A 10 -44.14 -16.40 -23.07
CA GLU A 10 -43.60 -15.74 -24.25
C GLU A 10 -43.12 -14.31 -23.95
N GLU A 11 -43.86 -13.56 -23.11
CA GLU A 11 -43.43 -12.25 -22.62
C GLU A 11 -42.14 -12.34 -21.79
N ILE A 12 -42.02 -13.34 -20.92
CA ILE A 12 -40.79 -13.60 -20.16
C ILE A 12 -39.64 -13.98 -21.09
N ALA A 13 -39.87 -14.80 -22.12
CA ALA A 13 -38.85 -15.16 -23.10
C ALA A 13 -38.40 -13.94 -23.92
N ALA A 14 -39.33 -13.07 -24.32
CA ALA A 14 -39.02 -11.83 -25.03
C ALA A 14 -38.22 -10.86 -24.14
N ALA A 15 -38.56 -10.74 -22.85
CA ALA A 15 -37.81 -9.95 -21.89
C ALA A 15 -36.38 -10.50 -21.66
N GLN A 16 -36.23 -11.83 -21.60
CA GLN A 16 -34.93 -12.49 -21.51
C GLN A 16 -34.09 -12.27 -22.77
N ALA A 17 -34.69 -12.34 -23.96
CA ALA A 17 -34.01 -12.06 -25.22
C ALA A 17 -33.56 -10.59 -25.31
N ALA A 18 -34.41 -9.64 -24.91
CA ALA A 18 -34.05 -8.23 -24.85
C ALA A 18 -32.91 -7.96 -23.85
N HIS A 19 -32.91 -8.64 -22.70
CA HIS A 19 -31.82 -8.57 -21.72
C HIS A 19 -30.51 -9.15 -22.29
N GLN A 20 -30.58 -10.24 -23.04
CA GLN A 20 -29.40 -10.83 -23.68
C GLN A 20 -28.79 -9.89 -24.73
N VAL A 21 -29.62 -9.25 -25.57
CA VAL A 21 -29.18 -8.23 -26.54
C VAL A 21 -28.50 -7.05 -25.83
N LEU A 22 -28.99 -6.66 -24.65
CA LEU A 22 -28.35 -5.61 -23.85
C LEU A 22 -26.95 -6.03 -23.38
N ILE A 23 -26.80 -7.25 -22.88
CA ILE A 23 -25.49 -7.78 -22.44
C ILE A 23 -24.50 -7.80 -23.61
N GLU A 24 -24.92 -8.32 -24.77
CA GLU A 24 -24.06 -8.40 -25.96
C GLU A 24 -23.60 -7.01 -26.43
N LYS A 25 -24.51 -6.03 -26.39
CA LYS A 25 -24.18 -4.64 -26.73
C LYS A 25 -23.20 -3.99 -25.75
N LEU A 26 -23.23 -4.37 -24.48
CA LEU A 26 -22.34 -3.84 -23.44
C LEU A 26 -20.99 -4.57 -23.38
N ASP A 27 -20.77 -5.62 -24.17
CA ASP A 27 -19.50 -6.33 -24.23
C ASP A 27 -18.46 -5.58 -25.07
N ILE A 28 -17.36 -5.19 -24.40
CA ILE A 28 -16.25 -4.47 -25.00
C ILE A 28 -15.29 -5.44 -25.72
N ASN A 29 -15.45 -6.75 -25.60
CA ASN A 29 -14.54 -7.73 -26.22
C ASN A 29 -14.76 -7.87 -27.72
N HIS A 30 -16.00 -7.70 -28.19
CA HIS A 30 -16.35 -7.73 -29.61
C HIS A 30 -15.91 -6.46 -30.37
N VAL A 31 -15.58 -5.39 -29.64
CA VAL A 31 -15.11 -4.12 -30.24
C VAL A 31 -13.60 -4.19 -30.50
N PRO A 32 -13.13 -4.06 -31.75
CA PRO A 32 -11.70 -4.06 -32.05
C PRO A 32 -11.01 -2.85 -31.42
N ARG A 33 -9.80 -3.07 -30.87
CA ARG A 33 -8.99 -2.03 -30.21
C ARG A 33 -7.71 -1.75 -30.99
N PRO A 34 -7.77 -1.04 -32.14
CA PRO A 34 -6.60 -0.80 -33.01
C PRO A 34 -5.53 0.08 -32.34
N PHE A 35 -5.91 0.84 -31.31
CA PHE A 35 -5.00 1.69 -30.53
C PHE A 35 -4.27 0.93 -29.40
N ARG A 36 -4.60 -0.34 -29.14
CA ARG A 36 -3.96 -1.10 -28.05
C ARG A 36 -2.70 -1.79 -28.56
N ASN A 37 -1.57 -1.52 -27.92
CA ASN A 37 -0.31 -2.19 -28.25
C ASN A 37 -0.38 -3.69 -27.90
N HIS A 38 -0.27 -4.55 -28.93
CA HIS A 38 -0.30 -6.01 -28.80
C HIS A 38 0.90 -6.60 -28.06
N SER A 39 2.03 -5.89 -28.01
CA SER A 39 3.25 -6.33 -27.33
C SER A 39 3.21 -6.08 -25.81
N TRP A 40 2.34 -5.18 -25.35
CA TRP A 40 2.26 -4.86 -23.92
C TRP A 40 1.66 -6.01 -23.11
N LYS A 41 2.39 -6.47 -22.09
CA LYS A 41 1.94 -7.49 -21.14
C LYS A 41 1.67 -6.87 -19.76
N PRO A 42 0.52 -7.17 -19.12
CA PRO A 42 0.23 -6.63 -17.80
C PRO A 42 1.19 -7.18 -16.74
N ASN A 43 1.69 -6.32 -15.88
CA ASN A 43 2.46 -6.74 -14.71
C ASN A 43 1.52 -7.37 -13.66
N GLN A 44 1.92 -8.52 -13.11
CA GLN A 44 1.18 -9.24 -12.08
C GLN A 44 1.15 -8.49 -10.73
N ARG A 45 2.16 -7.66 -10.44
CA ARG A 45 2.31 -6.96 -9.14
C ARG A 45 1.65 -5.57 -9.12
N ARG A 46 0.54 -5.36 -9.85
CA ARG A 46 -0.16 -4.05 -9.92
C ARG A 46 -1.22 -3.86 -8.84
N ASN A 47 -1.98 -4.91 -8.53
CA ASN A 47 -3.07 -4.83 -7.58
C ASN A 47 -2.52 -4.94 -6.15
N LYS A 48 -2.19 -3.79 -5.55
CA LYS A 48 -1.61 -3.69 -4.20
C LYS A 48 -2.57 -2.95 -3.27
N ASN A 49 -2.61 -3.35 -1.99
CA ASN A 49 -3.29 -2.58 -0.95
C ASN A 49 -2.48 -1.32 -0.60
N ILE A 50 -3.14 -0.26 -0.14
CA ILE A 50 -2.51 0.99 0.33
C ILE A 50 -1.38 0.70 1.33
N LYS A 51 -1.58 -0.24 2.26
CA LYS A 51 -0.55 -0.67 3.22
C LYS A 51 0.72 -1.17 2.54
N THR A 52 0.57 -1.98 1.49
CA THR A 52 1.70 -2.50 0.72
C THR A 52 2.36 -1.39 -0.09
N ILE A 53 1.57 -0.48 -0.68
CA ILE A 53 2.09 0.68 -1.42
C ILE A 53 2.93 1.57 -0.49
N LEU A 54 2.40 1.90 0.69
CA LEU A 54 3.08 2.71 1.70
C LEU A 54 4.35 2.02 2.24
N GLY A 55 4.30 0.69 2.39
CA GLY A 55 5.48 -0.10 2.76
C GLY A 55 6.56 -0.09 1.68
N ASP A 56 6.18 -0.16 0.41
CA ASP A 56 7.11 -0.08 -0.72
C ASP A 56 7.71 1.33 -0.86
N THR A 57 6.94 2.40 -0.64
CA THR A 57 7.45 3.79 -0.68
C THR A 57 8.43 4.05 0.44
N SER A 58 8.09 3.70 1.68
CA SER A 58 8.98 3.85 2.83
C SER A 58 10.29 3.07 2.66
N ARG A 59 10.23 1.83 2.16
CA ARG A 59 11.42 1.02 1.88
C ARG A 59 12.25 1.62 0.74
N LYS A 60 11.62 2.13 -0.31
CA LYS A 60 12.31 2.79 -1.43
C LYS A 60 13.00 4.08 -0.97
N GLU A 61 12.36 4.87 -0.11
CA GLU A 61 12.96 6.06 0.49
C GLU A 61 14.18 5.68 1.35
N ALA A 62 14.05 4.66 2.20
CA ALA A 62 15.17 4.13 2.99
C ALA A 62 16.32 3.61 2.11
N SER A 63 16.02 2.89 1.02
CA SER A 63 17.03 2.41 0.07
C SER A 63 17.66 3.52 -0.77
N SER A 64 16.95 4.62 -1.04
CA SER A 64 17.54 5.81 -1.69
C SER A 64 18.49 6.57 -0.76
N LEU A 65 18.34 6.38 0.55
CA LEU A 65 19.19 6.95 1.61
C LEU A 65 20.27 5.98 2.08
N MET A 66 20.37 4.78 1.50
CA MET A 66 21.45 3.83 1.78
C MET A 66 22.32 3.71 0.53
N PRO A 67 23.65 3.85 0.62
CA PRO A 67 24.51 3.57 -0.52
C PRO A 67 24.37 2.09 -0.85
N THR A 68 23.80 1.79 -2.01
CA THR A 68 23.99 0.47 -2.62
C THR A 68 25.49 0.28 -2.73
N GLN A 69 26.04 -0.74 -2.05
CA GLN A 69 27.31 -1.31 -2.48
C GLN A 69 27.22 -1.53 -3.99
N ASP A 70 28.32 -1.25 -4.70
CA ASP A 70 28.51 -1.45 -6.13
C ASP A 70 28.25 -2.90 -6.57
N ASN A 71 27.00 -3.34 -6.55
CA ASN A 71 26.51 -4.57 -7.17
C ASN A 71 25.42 -4.23 -8.19
N SER A 72 25.65 -3.15 -8.93
CA SER A 72 24.94 -2.87 -10.18
C SER A 72 25.52 -3.76 -11.27
N GLY A 73 25.03 -5.01 -11.35
CA GLY A 73 25.43 -5.93 -12.41
C GLY A 73 24.75 -7.30 -12.42
N ALA A 74 24.09 -7.74 -11.34
CA ALA A 74 23.54 -9.09 -11.26
C ALA A 74 22.00 -9.12 -11.27
N ALA A 75 21.35 -8.54 -12.29
CA ALA A 75 19.93 -8.77 -12.56
C ALA A 75 19.50 -8.38 -13.99
N THR A 76 20.24 -8.83 -15.00
CA THR A 76 19.74 -8.85 -16.39
C THR A 76 19.77 -10.29 -16.87
N PRO A 77 18.62 -10.93 -17.21
CA PRO A 77 18.63 -12.27 -17.77
C PRO A 77 18.77 -12.22 -19.30
N GLY A 78 19.85 -12.80 -19.81
CA GLY A 78 19.85 -13.57 -21.07
C GLY A 78 20.50 -12.94 -22.31
N GLY A 79 21.37 -13.75 -22.93
CA GLY A 79 21.99 -13.61 -24.26
C GLY A 79 23.44 -13.12 -24.18
N ASP A 80 24.47 -13.70 -24.78
CA ASP A 80 24.77 -14.92 -25.51
C ASP A 80 26.28 -14.87 -25.82
N GLU A 81 26.91 -16.04 -25.93
CA GLU A 81 28.21 -16.33 -26.57
C GLU A 81 29.44 -15.44 -26.33
N SER A 82 30.43 -15.98 -25.61
CA SER A 82 31.77 -16.34 -26.13
C SER A 82 32.81 -16.40 -25.00
N GLY A 83 33.62 -17.45 -25.01
CA GLY A 83 34.31 -17.98 -23.84
C GLY A 83 35.54 -17.21 -23.37
N ALA A 84 35.86 -17.46 -22.10
CA ALA A 84 37.22 -17.54 -21.59
C ALA A 84 37.20 -18.22 -20.21
N THR A 85 37.51 -19.52 -20.23
CA THR A 85 38.35 -20.24 -19.26
C THR A 85 38.27 -19.80 -17.79
N SER A 86 37.52 -20.57 -17.00
CA SER A 86 37.79 -20.72 -15.58
C SER A 86 39.15 -21.41 -15.39
N THR A 87 40.10 -20.72 -14.77
CA THR A 87 41.26 -21.36 -14.14
C THR A 87 41.35 -20.86 -12.71
N ALA A 88 41.25 -21.79 -11.78
CA ALA A 88 41.34 -21.59 -10.35
C ALA A 88 42.71 -21.01 -9.94
N GLY A 89 42.73 -20.21 -8.88
CA GLY A 89 43.96 -19.68 -8.29
C GLY A 89 43.69 -18.91 -7.02
N ASP A 90 43.56 -19.64 -5.92
CA ASP A 90 43.81 -19.15 -4.57
C ASP A 90 45.23 -18.54 -4.51
N SER A 91 45.33 -17.31 -4.02
CA SER A 91 46.61 -16.68 -3.67
C SER A 91 46.37 -15.57 -2.65
N THR A 92 46.45 -15.99 -1.39
CA THR A 92 46.93 -15.28 -0.21
C THR A 92 47.76 -14.03 -0.54
N PRO A 93 47.53 -12.86 0.09
CA PRO A 93 48.33 -11.68 -0.16
C PRO A 93 49.74 -11.86 0.43
N ALA A 94 50.72 -12.04 -0.44
CA ALA A 94 52.13 -11.94 -0.10
C ALA A 94 52.52 -10.48 0.13
N SER A 95 53.24 -10.24 1.22
CA SER A 95 53.86 -8.97 1.58
C SER A 95 54.74 -8.44 0.43
N SER A 96 54.49 -7.21 -0.01
CA SER A 96 55.44 -6.44 -0.80
C SER A 96 55.53 -5.01 -0.28
N ALA A 97 56.71 -4.73 0.28
CA ALA A 97 57.42 -3.46 0.38
C ALA A 97 56.63 -2.15 0.21
N THR A 98 56.81 -1.28 1.20
CA THR A 98 56.50 0.16 1.19
C THR A 98 57.16 0.87 0.00
N ASP A 99 56.53 0.84 -1.17
CA ASP A 99 56.93 1.69 -2.31
C ASP A 99 56.06 2.95 -2.34
N ARG A 100 56.65 4.09 -1.96
CA ARG A 100 55.99 5.42 -1.92
C ARG A 100 55.89 6.06 -3.31
N ARG A 101 55.79 5.27 -4.38
CA ARG A 101 55.78 5.76 -5.78
C ARG A 101 54.70 5.14 -6.67
N GLN A 102 53.66 4.54 -6.11
CA GLN A 102 52.44 4.28 -6.88
C GLN A 102 51.68 5.61 -7.07
N PRO A 103 51.38 6.08 -8.29
CA PRO A 103 50.51 7.24 -8.45
C PRO A 103 49.18 6.93 -7.76
N PRO A 104 48.63 7.84 -6.93
CA PRO A 104 47.42 7.57 -6.19
C PRO A 104 46.34 7.19 -7.20
N ASN A 105 45.82 5.97 -7.06
CA ASN A 105 44.84 5.41 -7.99
C ASN A 105 43.60 6.32 -7.97
N LEU A 106 43.48 7.18 -8.99
CA LEU A 106 42.48 8.25 -9.06
C LEU A 106 41.05 7.69 -9.01
N ALA A 107 40.86 6.47 -9.52
CA ALA A 107 39.60 5.75 -9.43
C ALA A 107 39.27 5.32 -7.99
N GLN A 108 40.28 4.95 -7.19
CA GLN A 108 40.09 4.66 -5.76
C GLN A 108 39.87 5.94 -4.94
N ALA A 109 40.61 7.01 -5.26
CA ALA A 109 40.46 8.30 -4.60
C ALA A 109 39.07 8.93 -4.83
N SER A 110 38.57 8.89 -6.07
CA SER A 110 37.23 9.40 -6.41
C SER A 110 36.10 8.59 -5.75
N ARG A 111 36.24 7.25 -5.64
CA ARG A 111 35.30 6.40 -4.88
C ARG A 111 35.29 6.75 -3.39
N ASN A 112 36.47 6.93 -2.80
CA ASN A 112 36.60 7.30 -1.38
C ASN A 112 36.02 8.69 -1.08
N LEU A 113 36.26 9.66 -1.97
CA LEU A 113 35.74 11.03 -1.83
C LEU A 113 34.22 11.08 -2.03
N SER A 114 33.70 10.31 -3.00
CA SER A 114 32.26 10.16 -3.22
C SER A 114 31.56 9.56 -2.00
N LYS A 115 32.17 8.52 -1.39
CA LYS A 115 31.69 7.92 -0.13
C LYS A 115 31.68 8.94 1.01
N LEU A 116 32.75 9.71 1.16
CA LEU A 116 32.91 10.67 2.26
C LEU A 116 32.00 11.91 2.12
N VAL A 117 31.76 12.38 0.89
CA VAL A 117 30.77 13.44 0.60
C VAL A 117 29.35 12.92 0.85
N LEU A 118 29.06 11.67 0.48
CA LEU A 118 27.77 11.05 0.82
C LEU A 118 27.58 10.93 2.33
N GLU A 119 28.54 10.38 3.07
CA GLU A 119 28.48 10.27 4.54
C GLU A 119 28.29 11.64 5.20
N ARG A 120 28.96 12.68 4.69
CA ARG A 120 28.78 14.06 5.16
C ARG A 120 27.37 14.59 4.89
N ASN A 121 26.82 14.32 3.70
CA ASN A 121 25.45 14.72 3.35
C ASN A 121 24.40 13.94 4.17
N MET A 122 24.64 12.66 4.47
CA MET A 122 23.80 11.85 5.36
C MET A 122 23.82 12.42 6.79
N ASN A 123 25.00 12.75 7.31
CA ASN A 123 25.17 13.30 8.65
C ASN A 123 24.55 14.70 8.78
N ALA A 124 24.70 15.55 7.76
CA ALA A 124 24.08 16.88 7.70
C ALA A 124 22.55 16.82 7.68
N LYS A 125 21.97 15.82 7.01
CA LYS A 125 20.51 15.60 6.96
C LYS A 125 19.97 14.95 8.24
N ALA A 126 20.79 14.16 8.94
CA ALA A 126 20.46 13.61 10.26
C ALA A 126 20.50 14.64 11.40
N THR A 127 21.20 15.78 11.22
CA THR A 127 21.38 16.81 12.27
C THR A 127 20.35 17.95 12.17
N THR A 128 19.74 18.17 11.01
CA THR A 128 18.74 19.23 10.77
C THR A 128 17.30 18.83 11.09
N VAL A 129 17.05 17.52 11.26
CA VAL A 129 15.79 16.97 11.77
C VAL A 129 16.15 16.23 13.05
N GLY A 130 15.65 16.70 14.19
CA GLY A 130 15.93 16.15 15.52
C GLY A 130 15.95 14.62 15.52
N GLY A 131 17.01 14.06 16.11
CA GLY A 131 17.42 12.68 15.94
C GLY A 131 16.32 11.63 16.10
N GLY A 132 16.33 10.68 15.16
CA GLY A 132 15.61 9.42 15.27
C GLY A 132 14.95 9.02 13.96
N GLY A 133 15.70 8.40 13.04
CA GLY A 133 15.22 7.47 11.99
C GLY A 133 13.97 7.84 11.17
N ALA A 134 13.52 9.09 11.20
CA ALA A 134 12.26 9.50 10.63
C ALA A 134 12.45 9.70 9.11
N PRO A 135 11.51 9.21 8.28
CA PRO A 135 11.56 9.46 6.85
C PRO A 135 11.63 10.97 6.61
N GLY A 136 12.50 11.39 5.69
CA GLY A 136 12.68 12.80 5.38
C GLY A 136 11.34 13.45 5.04
N ALA A 137 11.04 14.60 5.66
CA ALA A 137 9.76 15.27 5.49
C ALA A 137 9.50 15.57 4.00
N THR A 138 8.54 14.85 3.42
CA THR A 138 8.04 15.05 2.06
C THR A 138 6.65 15.63 2.15
N TYR A 139 6.23 16.42 1.15
CA TYR A 139 4.89 17.05 1.12
C TYR A 139 3.74 16.07 1.43
N MET A 140 3.87 14.80 1.07
CA MET A 140 2.87 13.75 1.31
C MET A 140 2.96 13.09 2.71
N ASN A 141 4.06 13.25 3.43
CA ASN A 141 4.29 12.63 4.76
C ASN A 141 3.99 13.59 5.92
N ILE A 142 3.76 14.88 5.64
CA ILE A 142 3.40 15.87 6.65
C ILE A 142 1.90 15.76 6.89
N GLU A 143 1.50 14.95 7.86
CA GLU A 143 0.12 14.83 8.30
C GLU A 143 -0.26 15.92 9.32
N SER A 144 -1.55 16.28 9.37
CA SER A 144 -2.06 17.18 10.40
C SER A 144 -2.02 16.49 11.76
N ALA A 145 -1.59 17.21 12.80
CA ALA A 145 -1.65 16.69 14.17
C ALA A 145 -3.08 16.30 14.57
N PRO A 146 -3.26 15.24 15.39
CA PRO A 146 -4.56 14.88 15.90
C PRO A 146 -5.12 15.97 16.82
N THR A 147 -6.44 16.05 16.93
CA THR A 147 -7.09 16.99 17.85
C THR A 147 -6.86 16.61 19.31
N LEU A 148 -6.48 17.59 20.14
CA LEU A 148 -6.38 17.45 21.60
C LEU A 148 -7.63 17.98 22.32
N ALA A 149 -8.56 18.59 21.59
CA ALA A 149 -9.77 19.17 22.18
C ALA A 149 -10.73 18.08 22.65
N HIS A 150 -11.42 18.34 23.78
CA HIS A 150 -12.42 17.40 24.30
C HIS A 150 -13.60 17.28 23.32
N PRO A 151 -13.92 16.09 22.80
CA PRO A 151 -15.00 15.93 21.83
C PRO A 151 -16.35 16.03 22.53
N LYS A 152 -17.31 16.73 21.91
CA LYS A 152 -18.70 16.69 22.36
C LYS A 152 -19.28 15.30 22.12
N HIS A 153 -20.04 14.79 23.07
CA HIS A 153 -20.67 13.47 23.00
C HIS A 153 -22.11 13.60 22.51
N TYR A 154 -22.43 12.80 21.50
CA TYR A 154 -23.78 12.68 20.94
C TYR A 154 -24.28 11.25 21.15
N CYS A 155 -25.60 11.12 21.16
CA CYS A 155 -26.30 9.85 21.32
C CYS A 155 -26.14 9.03 20.05
N ASP A 156 -25.75 7.77 20.21
CA ASP A 156 -25.46 6.88 19.08
C ASP A 156 -26.72 6.47 18.31
N ILE A 157 -27.92 6.63 18.91
CA ILE A 157 -29.21 6.29 18.29
C ILE A 157 -29.91 7.51 17.70
N THR A 158 -29.97 8.62 18.43
CA THR A 158 -30.79 9.79 18.07
C THR A 158 -29.99 10.99 17.54
N GLY A 159 -28.67 11.01 17.74
CA GLY A 159 -27.83 12.16 17.37
C GLY A 159 -27.93 13.39 18.28
N LEU A 160 -28.81 13.39 19.29
CA LEU A 160 -28.91 14.46 20.29
C LEU A 160 -27.67 14.45 21.21
N VAL A 161 -27.38 15.56 21.90
CA VAL A 161 -26.26 15.63 22.85
C VAL A 161 -26.45 14.58 23.95
N ALA A 162 -25.49 13.69 24.19
CA ALA A 162 -25.62 12.63 25.18
C ALA A 162 -24.77 12.92 26.42
N PRO A 163 -25.39 13.27 27.56
CA PRO A 163 -24.67 13.44 28.82
C PRO A 163 -24.31 12.11 29.50
N TYR A 164 -24.91 10.98 29.10
CA TYR A 164 -24.74 9.70 29.79
C TYR A 164 -24.23 8.58 28.86
N THR A 165 -23.50 7.63 29.44
CA THR A 165 -22.98 6.43 28.76
C THR A 165 -23.34 5.19 29.58
N ASP A 166 -23.82 4.13 28.92
CA ASP A 166 -24.15 2.86 29.57
C ASP A 166 -22.87 2.02 29.80
N PRO A 167 -22.58 1.54 31.02
CA PRO A 167 -21.38 0.77 31.31
C PRO A 167 -21.36 -0.63 30.66
N LYS A 168 -22.54 -1.19 30.35
CA LYS A 168 -22.65 -2.53 29.75
C LYS A 168 -22.36 -2.51 28.25
N THR A 169 -23.02 -1.62 27.52
CA THR A 169 -22.93 -1.53 26.05
C THR A 169 -21.95 -0.47 25.56
N ARG A 170 -21.48 0.46 26.42
CA ARG A 170 -20.67 1.64 26.06
C ARG A 170 -21.34 2.58 25.04
N LEU A 171 -22.65 2.46 24.89
CA LEU A 171 -23.47 3.36 24.08
C LEU A 171 -23.79 4.65 24.85
N ARG A 172 -23.86 5.76 24.11
CA ARG A 172 -24.20 7.09 24.63
C ARG A 172 -25.69 7.36 24.43
N TYR A 173 -26.36 7.85 25.47
CA TYR A 173 -27.80 8.12 25.45
C TYR A 173 -28.15 9.49 26.05
N HIS A 174 -29.29 10.05 25.61
CA HIS A 174 -29.76 11.37 26.03
C HIS A 174 -30.72 11.32 27.24
N ASN A 175 -31.78 10.52 27.13
CA ASN A 175 -32.86 10.44 28.10
C ASN A 175 -33.20 8.97 28.47
N LYS A 176 -34.09 8.82 29.45
CA LYS A 176 -34.56 7.50 29.94
C LYS A 176 -35.26 6.65 28.86
N GLU A 177 -35.93 7.29 27.91
CA GLU A 177 -36.65 6.60 26.82
C GLU A 177 -35.67 5.88 25.90
N VAL A 178 -34.60 6.58 25.50
CA VAL A 178 -33.53 5.99 24.71
C VAL A 178 -32.85 4.87 25.51
N PHE A 179 -32.62 5.06 26.81
CA PHE A 179 -32.08 4.01 27.66
C PHE A 179 -32.97 2.76 27.76
N ALA A 180 -34.30 2.92 27.79
CA ALA A 180 -35.23 1.80 27.75
C ALA A 180 -35.10 1.01 26.44
N VAL A 181 -34.98 1.71 25.31
CA VAL A 181 -34.72 1.10 23.99
C VAL A 181 -33.39 0.33 24.01
N LEU A 182 -32.30 0.91 24.55
CA LEU A 182 -31.00 0.24 24.68
C LEU A 182 -31.11 -1.12 25.41
N ARG A 183 -32.03 -1.27 26.36
CA ARG A 183 -32.21 -2.52 27.11
C ARG A 183 -33.04 -3.57 26.37
N THR A 184 -33.84 -3.16 25.40
CA THR A 184 -34.61 -4.06 24.53
C THR A 184 -33.87 -4.44 23.24
N LEU A 185 -32.74 -3.79 22.94
CA LEU A 185 -31.92 -4.10 21.77
C LEU A 185 -31.48 -5.58 21.79
N GLY A 186 -31.57 -6.22 20.61
CA GLY A 186 -31.08 -7.58 20.42
C GLY A 186 -29.56 -7.70 20.61
N GLN A 187 -29.09 -8.92 20.82
CA GLN A 187 -27.66 -9.22 20.91
C GLN A 187 -26.95 -8.82 19.60
N GLY A 188 -25.77 -8.20 19.70
CA GLY A 188 -24.98 -7.74 18.55
C GLY A 188 -25.37 -6.37 17.96
N VAL A 189 -26.58 -5.86 18.22
CA VAL A 189 -27.00 -4.55 17.69
C VAL A 189 -26.18 -3.42 18.33
N ALA A 190 -25.89 -3.50 19.62
CA ALA A 190 -25.04 -2.52 20.30
C ALA A 190 -23.63 -2.44 19.69
N GLU A 191 -23.08 -3.58 19.25
CA GLU A 191 -21.77 -3.66 18.60
C GLU A 191 -21.77 -2.96 17.25
N GLN A 192 -22.84 -3.10 16.45
CA GLN A 192 -23.02 -2.38 15.19
C GLN A 192 -23.08 -0.86 15.38
N TYR A 193 -23.77 -0.39 16.42
CA TYR A 193 -23.76 1.05 16.76
C TYR A 193 -22.37 1.53 17.19
N LEU A 194 -21.61 0.71 17.92
CA LEU A 194 -20.21 1.00 18.23
C LEU A 194 -19.33 1.00 16.98
N GLU A 195 -19.61 0.15 16.00
CA GLU A 195 -18.89 0.06 14.72
C GLU A 195 -19.12 1.31 13.87
N ALA A 196 -20.38 1.76 13.78
CA ALA A 196 -20.73 3.01 13.12
C ALA A 196 -20.02 4.22 13.76
N ARG A 197 -19.82 4.21 15.09
CA ARG A 197 -19.03 5.23 15.80
C ARG A 197 -17.51 5.07 15.63
N GLY A 198 -17.03 3.92 15.15
CA GLY A 198 -15.61 3.58 15.10
C GLY A 198 -14.99 3.21 16.46
N ALA A 199 -15.82 2.82 17.44
CA ALA A 199 -15.40 2.41 18.78
C ALA A 199 -15.58 0.89 19.03
N HIS A 200 -15.84 0.11 17.98
CA HIS A 200 -16.03 -1.33 18.06
C HIS A 200 -14.71 -2.05 18.27
N THR A 201 -14.66 -2.92 19.27
CA THR A 201 -13.48 -3.74 19.60
C THR A 201 -13.74 -5.18 19.20
N ILE A 202 -13.21 -5.60 18.04
CA ILE A 202 -13.22 -7.00 17.61
C ILE A 202 -12.06 -7.71 18.31
N LEU A 203 -12.38 -8.72 19.13
CA LEU A 203 -11.39 -9.65 19.65
C LEU A 203 -10.84 -10.48 18.48
N LYS A 204 -9.51 -10.56 18.37
CA LYS A 204 -8.80 -11.33 17.35
C LYS A 204 -8.09 -12.51 18.00
#